data_AF-A0A0Q8EDP5-F1
#
_entry.id   AF-A0A0Q8EDP5-F1
#
_cell.length_a   1.000
_cell.length_b   1.000
_cell.length_c   1.000
_cell.angle_alpha   90.00
_cell.angle_beta   90.00
_cell.angle_gamma   90.00
#
_symmetry.space_group_name_H-M   'P 1'
#
loop_
_entity.id
_entity.type
_entity.pdbx_description
1 polymer ?
#
loop_
_entity_poly.entity_id
_entity_poly.type
_entity_poly.pdbx_seq_one_letter_code
_entity_poly.pdbx_strand_id
1 'polypeptide(L)'
;MTDDQPKIYEYEIAEGQFHVKILAAKRKMNSTYTGWKTEWVEELRARVKLATDPEFEGRVSHGFVKVRGRKYAAEHTVIRLGADGYLGQPQTWERESTYGGRTRNEQGQGISYETKAYESIREIEFEVLDRFEKDHPDWARESYRLLFEQHRDNKQSEAKRLRQEATSADREARDWQKRIDDLNV
;
A
#
# COMPACT_ATOMS: atom_id res chain seq x y z
N MET A 1 -5.61 -19.22 -10.11
CA MET A 1 -5.01 -18.43 -9.01
C MET A 1 -3.52 -18.45 -9.27
N THR A 2 -3.02 -17.47 -10.02
CA THR A 2 -1.57 -17.24 -10.08
C THR A 2 -1.17 -16.67 -8.74
N ASP A 3 -0.27 -17.39 -8.08
CA ASP A 3 0.36 -17.04 -6.81
C ASP A 3 1.31 -15.86 -7.08
N ASP A 4 0.74 -14.70 -7.45
CA ASP A 4 1.49 -13.48 -7.75
C ASP A 4 1.76 -12.78 -6.42
N GLN A 5 2.53 -13.45 -5.56
CA GLN A 5 2.97 -12.84 -4.33
C GLN A 5 3.81 -11.61 -4.69
N PRO A 6 3.43 -10.41 -4.22
CA PRO A 6 4.19 -9.19 -4.50
C PRO A 6 5.67 -9.36 -4.17
N LYS A 7 6.51 -9.13 -5.18
CA LYS A 7 7.96 -9.30 -5.11
C LYS A 7 8.55 -8.48 -3.95
N ILE A 8 9.39 -9.15 -3.18
CA ILE A 8 10.17 -8.54 -2.09
C ILE A 8 11.60 -8.35 -2.58
N TYR A 9 12.14 -7.17 -2.36
CA TYR A 9 13.49 -6.75 -2.75
C TYR A 9 14.33 -6.57 -1.50
N GLU A 10 15.53 -7.13 -1.49
CA GLU A 10 16.39 -7.17 -0.31
C GLU A 10 17.55 -6.18 -0.45
N TYR A 11 17.81 -5.43 0.61
CA TYR A 11 18.86 -4.42 0.69
C TYR A 11 19.69 -4.63 1.95
N GLU A 12 20.91 -5.11 1.76
CA GLU A 12 21.91 -5.20 2.82
C GLU A 12 22.63 -3.85 2.99
N ILE A 13 22.77 -3.43 4.25
CA ILE A 13 23.43 -2.21 4.72
C ILE A 13 24.35 -2.57 5.89
N ALA A 14 25.24 -1.65 6.29
CA ALA A 14 26.19 -1.94 7.36
C ALA A 14 25.49 -2.28 8.70
N GLU A 15 24.34 -1.68 8.95
CA GLU A 15 23.56 -1.80 10.18
C GLU A 15 22.65 -3.04 10.21
N GLY A 16 22.41 -3.70 9.07
CA GLY A 16 21.48 -4.83 8.97
C GLY A 16 20.87 -4.99 7.57
N GLN A 17 19.60 -5.39 7.52
CA GLN A 17 18.90 -5.67 6.28
C GLN A 17 17.52 -5.02 6.26
N PHE A 18 17.13 -4.52 5.09
CA PHE A 18 15.79 -4.07 4.79
C PHE A 18 15.20 -4.83 3.61
N HIS A 19 13.88 -4.94 3.64
CA HIS A 19 13.03 -5.54 2.64
C HIS A 19 12.07 -4.48 2.11
N VAL A 20 12.07 -4.29 0.80
CA VAL A 20 11.16 -3.38 0.11
C VAL A 20 10.14 -4.21 -0.65
N LYS A 21 8.87 -3.85 -0.54
CA LYS A 21 7.75 -4.50 -1.22
C LYS A 21 6.91 -3.44 -1.92
N ILE A 22 6.72 -3.59 -3.22
CA ILE A 22 5.85 -2.68 -3.98
C ILE A 22 4.41 -2.96 -3.58
N LEU A 23 3.67 -1.92 -3.21
CA LEU A 23 2.25 -2.01 -2.89
C LEU A 23 1.41 -1.41 -4.03
N ALA A 24 0.14 -1.78 -4.10
CA ALA A 24 -0.81 -1.08 -4.94
C ALA A 24 -0.83 0.42 -4.60
N ALA A 25 -0.78 1.27 -5.63
CA ALA A 25 -0.85 2.71 -5.46
C ALA A 25 -2.11 3.16 -4.71
N LYS A 26 -2.09 4.37 -4.15
CA LYS A 26 -3.25 4.97 -3.51
C LYS A 26 -3.91 5.97 -4.46
N ARG A 27 -5.25 5.95 -4.51
CA ARG A 27 -6.05 7.00 -5.14
C ARG A 27 -6.30 8.10 -4.11
N LYS A 28 -5.99 9.34 -4.46
CA LYS A 28 -6.34 10.53 -3.68
C LYS A 28 -7.14 11.47 -4.57
N MET A 29 -8.34 11.83 -4.14
CA MET A 29 -9.10 12.88 -4.80
C MET A 29 -8.69 14.22 -4.21
N ASN A 30 -8.12 15.08 -5.05
CA ASN A 30 -7.80 16.44 -4.68
C ASN A 30 -8.80 17.38 -5.37
N SER A 31 -9.23 18.43 -4.66
CA SER A 31 -9.98 19.52 -5.26
C SER A 31 -9.00 20.60 -5.71
N THR A 32 -8.97 20.92 -7.00
CA THR A 32 -8.30 22.12 -7.52
C THR A 32 -9.33 23.23 -7.71
N TYR A 33 -8.99 24.44 -7.28
CA TYR A 33 -9.84 25.61 -7.40
C TYR A 33 -9.38 26.47 -8.58
N THR A 34 -10.14 26.47 -9.67
CA THR A 34 -9.90 27.32 -10.85
C THR A 34 -11.01 28.37 -10.95
N GLY A 35 -10.77 29.54 -10.35
CA GLY A 35 -11.70 30.68 -10.39
C GLY A 35 -12.94 30.50 -9.51
N TRP A 36 -14.04 29.97 -10.06
CA TRP A 36 -15.33 29.77 -9.36
C TRP A 36 -15.78 28.30 -9.35
N LYS A 37 -14.98 27.40 -9.92
CA LYS A 37 -15.32 25.99 -10.10
C LYS A 37 -14.35 25.11 -9.30
N THR A 38 -14.92 24.18 -8.55
CA THR A 38 -14.15 23.10 -7.92
C THR A 38 -14.06 21.94 -8.91
N GLU A 39 -12.84 21.61 -9.33
CA GLU A 39 -12.59 20.40 -10.11
C GLU A 39 -11.94 19.35 -9.23
N TRP A 40 -12.48 18.13 -9.27
CA TRP A 40 -11.91 16.99 -8.56
C TRP A 40 -10.96 16.27 -9.50
N VAL A 41 -9.68 16.24 -9.14
CA VAL A 41 -8.63 15.55 -9.89
C VAL A 41 -8.23 14.30 -9.10
N GLU A 42 -8.24 13.15 -9.77
CA GLU A 42 -7.72 11.90 -9.22
C GLU A 42 -6.19 11.88 -9.34
N GLU A 43 -5.51 11.82 -8.20
CA GLU A 43 -4.07 11.65 -8.11
C GLU A 43 -3.74 10.19 -7.71
N LEU A 44 -2.86 9.55 -8.47
CA LEU A 44 -2.32 8.24 -8.12
C LEU A 44 -0.97 8.40 -7.44
N ARG A 45 -0.84 7.85 -6.22
CA ARG A 45 0.41 7.88 -5.45
C ARG A 45 1.00 6.50 -5.36
N ALA A 46 2.14 6.28 -6.01
CA ALA A 46 2.88 5.03 -5.92
C ALA A 46 3.39 4.81 -4.49
N ARG A 47 3.42 3.55 -4.04
CA ARG A 47 3.75 3.19 -2.66
C ARG A 47 4.62 1.94 -2.55
N VAL A 48 5.49 1.94 -1.55
CA VAL A 48 6.21 0.75 -1.13
C VAL A 48 6.08 0.54 0.38
N LYS A 49 6.17 -0.72 0.81
CA LYS A 49 6.36 -1.11 2.20
C LYS A 49 7.84 -1.40 2.39
N LEU A 50 8.43 -0.80 3.40
CA LEU A 50 9.80 -1.02 3.82
C LEU A 50 9.75 -1.67 5.20
N ALA A 51 10.47 -2.76 5.41
CA ALA A 51 10.61 -3.34 6.73
C ALA A 51 11.95 -4.01 6.94
N THR A 52 12.37 -4.15 8.19
CA THR A 52 13.51 -4.99 8.54
C THR A 52 13.11 -6.47 8.62
N ASP A 53 11.83 -6.79 8.77
CA ASP A 53 11.29 -8.14 8.79
C ASP A 53 10.82 -8.57 7.38
N PRO A 54 11.31 -9.69 6.81
CA PRO A 54 10.91 -10.20 5.50
C PRO A 54 9.43 -10.59 5.42
N GLU A 55 8.83 -11.02 6.53
CA GLU A 55 7.40 -11.37 6.57
C GLU A 55 6.54 -10.13 6.81
N PHE A 56 7.15 -9.01 7.23
CA PHE A 56 6.46 -7.79 7.60
C PHE A 56 5.38 -8.02 8.69
N GLU A 57 5.59 -8.98 9.59
CA GLU A 57 4.66 -9.38 10.65
C GLU A 57 5.15 -9.03 12.07
N GLY A 58 6.41 -8.62 12.22
CA GLY A 58 7.02 -8.24 13.50
C GLY A 58 7.22 -9.42 14.46
N ARG A 59 7.20 -10.65 13.94
CA ARG A 59 7.26 -11.91 14.72
C ARG A 59 8.54 -12.71 14.52
N VAL A 60 9.34 -12.38 13.50
CA VAL A 60 10.52 -13.15 13.12
C VAL A 60 11.78 -12.62 13.82
N SER A 61 12.63 -13.52 14.31
CA SER A 61 13.84 -13.20 15.09
C SER A 61 14.95 -12.49 14.30
N HIS A 62 14.81 -12.36 12.97
CA HIS A 62 15.90 -11.97 12.06
C HIS A 62 15.79 -10.53 11.54
N GLY A 63 14.68 -9.84 11.75
CA GLY A 63 14.44 -8.55 11.11
C GLY A 63 14.82 -7.33 11.93
N PHE A 64 16.10 -7.13 12.25
CA PHE A 64 16.56 -5.96 13.02
C PHE A 64 17.72 -5.22 12.34
N VAL A 65 17.73 -3.90 12.49
CA VAL A 65 18.91 -3.04 12.25
C VAL A 65 19.56 -2.62 13.55
N LYS A 66 20.88 -2.52 13.54
CA LYS A 66 21.70 -2.14 14.68
C LYS A 66 22.00 -0.65 14.64
N VAL A 67 21.47 0.11 15.59
CA VAL A 67 21.84 1.52 15.80
C VAL A 67 22.53 1.65 17.14
N ARG A 68 23.80 2.09 17.12
CA ARG A 68 24.65 2.26 18.32
C ARG A 68 24.68 1.01 19.21
N GLY A 69 24.79 -0.16 18.59
CA GLY A 69 24.87 -1.46 19.27
C GLY A 69 23.53 -2.04 19.74
N ARG A 70 22.40 -1.34 19.55
CA ARG A 70 21.06 -1.82 19.91
C ARG A 70 20.27 -2.23 18.68
N LYS A 71 19.44 -3.27 18.80
CA LYS A 71 18.63 -3.80 17.71
C LYS A 71 17.25 -3.14 17.66
N TYR A 72 16.83 -2.81 16.45
CA TYR A 72 15.55 -2.15 16.18
C TYR A 72 14.87 -2.77 14.96
N ALA A 73 13.57 -3.02 15.08
CA ALA A 73 12.72 -3.42 13.97
C ALA A 73 12.02 -2.19 13.42
N ALA A 74 11.89 -2.08 12.10
CA ALA A 74 11.18 -0.98 11.45
C ALA A 74 10.23 -1.52 10.38
N GLU A 75 9.06 -0.90 10.23
CA GLU A 75 8.06 -1.27 9.21
C GLU A 75 7.25 -0.07 8.74
N HIS A 76 7.63 0.60 7.66
CA HIS A 76 6.97 1.80 7.16
C HIS A 76 6.35 1.62 5.77
N THR A 77 5.16 2.19 5.58
CA THR A 77 4.60 2.40 4.24
C THR A 77 4.96 3.81 3.82
N VAL A 78 5.66 3.90 2.71
CA VAL A 78 6.14 5.16 2.14
C VAL A 78 5.55 5.36 0.76
N ILE A 79 5.32 6.61 0.43
CA ILE A 79 4.79 7.09 -0.83
C ILE A 79 5.83 7.99 -1.46
N ARG A 80 5.89 7.99 -2.80
CA ARG A 80 6.66 8.99 -3.52
C ARG A 80 5.77 10.19 -3.76
N LEU A 81 6.14 11.34 -3.21
CA LEU A 81 5.51 12.60 -3.60
C LEU A 81 6.08 13.01 -4.95
N GLY A 82 5.18 13.26 -5.91
CA GLY A 82 5.54 13.79 -7.20
C GLY A 82 6.09 15.21 -7.08
N ALA A 83 6.84 15.62 -8.11
CA ALA A 83 7.07 17.02 -8.38
C ALA A 83 5.75 17.63 -8.86
N ASP A 84 4.79 17.84 -7.96
CA ASP A 84 3.60 18.60 -8.28
C ASP A 84 4.10 19.98 -8.70
N GLY A 85 3.93 20.30 -9.98
CA GLY A 85 4.48 21.48 -10.67
C GLY A 85 4.03 22.84 -10.13
N TYR A 86 3.44 22.89 -8.93
CA TYR A 86 3.07 24.11 -8.23
C TYR A 86 4.20 24.71 -7.38
N LEU A 87 5.21 23.92 -6.97
CA LEU A 87 6.24 24.41 -6.03
C LEU A 87 7.68 24.02 -6.35
N GLY A 88 7.94 23.32 -7.47
CA GLY A 88 9.31 22.95 -7.87
C GLY A 88 10.07 22.14 -6.81
N GLN A 89 9.35 21.50 -5.88
CA GLN A 89 9.99 20.73 -4.82
C GLN A 89 10.58 19.44 -5.38
N PRO A 90 11.78 19.05 -4.92
CA PRO A 90 12.36 17.77 -5.31
C PRO A 90 11.42 16.64 -4.92
N GLN A 91 11.41 15.58 -5.73
CA GLN A 91 10.68 14.37 -5.38
C GLN A 91 11.20 13.87 -4.03
N THR A 92 10.29 13.66 -3.08
CA THR A 92 10.64 13.20 -1.75
C THR A 92 9.80 12.00 -1.37
N TRP A 93 10.39 11.14 -0.55
CA TRP A 93 9.70 10.05 0.10
C TRP A 93 8.94 10.57 1.32
N GLU A 94 7.65 10.24 1.43
CA GLU A 94 6.80 10.59 2.57
C GLU A 94 6.23 9.30 3.20
N ARG A 95 6.07 9.25 4.53
CA ARG A 95 5.43 8.12 5.22
C ARG A 95 3.91 8.31 5.26
N GLU A 96 3.13 7.27 4.99
CA GLU A 96 1.65 7.37 4.84
C GLU A 96 0.89 7.64 6.17
N SER A 97 1.49 7.53 7.35
CA SER A 97 0.83 7.85 8.63
C SER A 97 1.75 8.35 9.75
N THR A 98 1.19 9.22 10.60
CA THR A 98 1.86 10.08 11.59
C THR A 98 1.74 9.67 13.07
N TYR A 99 1.24 8.48 13.43
CA TYR A 99 1.15 8.09 14.84
C TYR A 99 1.75 6.71 15.13
N GLY A 100 2.45 6.65 16.28
CA GLY A 100 3.47 5.67 16.65
C GLY A 100 3.09 4.20 16.47
N GLY A 101 4.07 3.39 16.08
CA GLY A 101 3.92 1.94 16.13
C GLY A 101 4.75 1.10 15.16
N ARG A 102 5.69 1.70 14.43
CA ARG A 102 6.41 1.02 13.34
C ARG A 102 7.89 0.84 13.56
N THR A 103 8.50 1.58 14.47
CA THR A 103 9.88 1.30 14.93
C THR A 103 9.83 0.79 16.36
N ARG A 104 10.43 -0.39 16.60
CA ARG A 104 10.42 -1.07 17.89
C ARG A 104 11.82 -1.49 18.27
N ASN A 105 12.14 -1.50 19.57
CA ASN A 105 13.39 -2.10 20.05
C ASN A 105 13.31 -3.63 20.06
N GLU A 106 14.41 -4.28 20.44
CA GLU A 106 14.49 -5.74 20.59
C GLU A 106 13.48 -6.34 21.59
N GLN A 107 12.93 -5.53 22.49
CA GLN A 107 11.89 -5.93 23.46
C GLN A 107 10.47 -5.70 22.90
N GLY A 108 10.35 -5.28 21.63
CA GLY A 108 9.08 -4.96 20.98
C GLY A 108 8.47 -3.63 21.40
N GLN A 109 9.17 -2.81 22.20
CA GLN A 109 8.66 -1.52 22.65
C GLN A 109 8.82 -0.47 21.55
N GLY A 110 7.76 0.29 21.31
CA GLY A 110 7.77 1.41 20.38
C GLY A 110 8.78 2.47 20.79
N ILE A 111 9.47 3.05 19.82
CA ILE A 111 10.42 4.13 20.04
C ILE A 111 9.75 5.47 19.72
N SER A 112 9.98 6.49 20.54
CA SER A 112 9.53 7.85 20.26
C SER A 112 10.26 8.46 19.06
N TYR A 113 9.52 9.30 18.32
CA TYR A 113 9.97 10.05 17.15
C TYR A 113 11.16 10.99 17.44
N GLU A 114 11.28 11.48 18.66
CA GLU A 114 12.30 12.44 19.09
C GLU A 114 13.65 11.76 19.44
N THR A 115 13.72 10.43 19.38
CA THR A 115 14.95 9.73 19.75
C THR A 115 15.96 9.73 18.60
N LYS A 116 17.24 9.86 18.93
CA LYS A 116 18.34 9.70 17.97
C LYS A 116 18.32 8.35 17.24
N ALA A 117 17.81 7.30 17.89
CA ALA A 117 17.66 5.99 17.26
C ALA A 117 16.63 6.03 16.13
N TYR A 118 15.49 6.69 16.35
CA TYR A 118 14.47 6.87 15.33
C TYR A 118 14.97 7.71 14.16
N GLU A 119 15.70 8.80 14.42
CA GLU A 119 16.34 9.63 13.38
C GLU A 119 17.32 8.82 12.52
N SER A 120 18.25 8.07 13.13
CA SER A 120 19.20 7.24 12.40
C SER A 120 18.50 6.15 11.56
N ILE A 121 17.46 5.50 12.10
CA ILE A 121 16.68 4.52 11.33
C ILE A 121 16.02 5.20 10.13
N ARG A 122 15.47 6.40 10.30
CA ARG A 122 14.85 7.16 9.21
C ARG A 122 15.85 7.51 8.10
N GLU A 123 17.07 7.90 8.45
CA GLU A 123 18.13 8.19 7.47
C GLU A 123 18.48 6.95 6.65
N ILE A 124 18.69 5.82 7.33
CA ILE A 124 18.95 4.53 6.70
C ILE A 124 17.80 4.10 5.79
N GLU A 125 16.56 4.26 6.23
CA GLU A 125 15.39 3.94 5.41
C GLU A 125 15.36 4.74 4.12
N PHE A 126 15.67 6.04 4.16
CA PHE A 126 15.73 6.86 2.95
C PHE A 126 16.88 6.46 2.03
N GLU A 127 18.05 6.10 2.57
CA GLU A 127 19.15 5.57 1.76
C GLU A 127 18.75 4.29 1.02
N VAL A 128 18.07 3.38 1.71
CA VAL A 128 17.54 2.15 1.09
C VAL A 128 16.51 2.48 0.01
N LEU A 129 15.61 3.43 0.25
CA LEU A 129 14.60 3.84 -0.73
C LEU A 129 15.21 4.51 -1.97
N ASP A 130 16.23 5.34 -1.79
CA ASP A 130 16.95 5.97 -2.90
C ASP A 130 17.74 4.95 -3.72
N ARG A 131 18.32 3.94 -3.06
CA ARG A 131 18.95 2.80 -3.76
C ARG A 131 17.92 1.97 -4.50
N PHE A 132 16.79 1.67 -3.88
CA PHE A 132 15.68 0.95 -4.50
C PHE A 132 15.16 1.64 -5.75
N GLU A 133 14.99 2.96 -5.71
CA GLU A 133 14.55 3.74 -6.88
C GLU A 133 15.55 3.67 -8.05
N LYS A 134 16.85 3.70 -7.75
CA LYS A 134 17.91 3.56 -8.77
C LYS A 134 17.92 2.17 -9.39
N ASP A 135 17.75 1.13 -8.56
CA ASP A 135 17.77 -0.27 -9.01
C ASP A 135 16.49 -0.67 -9.75
N HIS A 136 15.37 0.03 -9.48
CA HIS A 136 14.05 -0.27 -10.03
C HIS A 136 13.33 0.98 -10.55
N PRO A 137 13.82 1.65 -11.62
CA PRO A 137 13.26 2.93 -12.08
C PRO A 137 11.78 2.88 -12.48
N ASP A 138 11.26 1.71 -12.85
CA ASP A 138 9.86 1.51 -13.23
C ASP A 138 8.93 1.09 -12.05
N TRP A 139 9.42 1.07 -10.81
CA TRP A 139 8.66 0.58 -9.64
C TRP A 139 7.30 1.29 -9.46
N ALA A 140 7.21 2.58 -9.82
CA ALA A 140 5.97 3.34 -9.71
C ALA A 140 4.91 2.84 -10.68
N ARG A 141 5.31 2.46 -11.91
CA ARG A 141 4.41 1.86 -12.90
C ARG A 141 3.86 0.53 -12.40
N GLU A 142 4.70 -0.26 -11.74
CA GLU A 142 4.29 -1.51 -11.10
C GLU A 142 3.27 -1.27 -9.97
N SER A 143 3.51 -0.27 -9.13
CA SER A 143 2.55 0.15 -8.10
C SER A 143 1.18 0.53 -8.70
N TYR A 144 1.16 1.21 -9.85
CA TYR A 144 -0.07 1.54 -10.58
C TYR A 144 -0.73 0.31 -11.20
N ARG A 145 0.05 -0.60 -11.79
CA ARG A 145 -0.45 -1.87 -12.34
C ARG A 145 -1.21 -2.65 -11.28
N LEU A 146 -0.63 -2.82 -10.09
CA LEU A 146 -1.24 -3.51 -8.96
C LEU A 146 -2.58 -2.87 -8.53
N LEU A 147 -2.67 -1.54 -8.52
CA LEU A 147 -3.93 -0.84 -8.23
C LEU A 147 -5.00 -1.14 -9.28
N PHE A 148 -4.65 -1.15 -10.56
CA PHE A 148 -5.61 -1.42 -11.63
C PHE A 148 -6.06 -2.88 -11.66
N GLU A 149 -5.16 -3.82 -11.38
CA GLU A 149 -5.49 -5.23 -11.25
C GLU A 149 -6.43 -5.48 -10.07
N GLN A 150 -6.13 -4.89 -8.91
CA GLN A 150 -7.03 -4.93 -7.77
C GLN A 150 -8.41 -4.38 -8.12
N HIS A 151 -8.48 -3.28 -8.89
CA HIS A 151 -9.76 -2.70 -9.30
C HIS A 151 -10.53 -3.62 -10.26
N ARG A 152 -9.84 -4.20 -11.25
CA ARG A 152 -10.41 -5.19 -12.18
C ARG A 152 -11.00 -6.38 -11.42
N ASP A 153 -10.23 -6.94 -10.50
CA ASP A 153 -10.61 -8.17 -9.77
C ASP A 153 -11.79 -7.89 -8.81
N ASN A 154 -11.81 -6.71 -8.18
CA ASN A 154 -12.95 -6.24 -7.40
C ASN A 154 -14.22 -6.11 -8.27
N LYS A 155 -14.10 -5.52 -9.48
CA LYS A 155 -15.25 -5.37 -10.39
C LYS A 155 -15.73 -6.70 -10.95
N GLN A 156 -14.84 -7.64 -11.22
CA GLN A 156 -15.23 -9.01 -11.60
C GLN A 156 -15.96 -9.73 -10.48
N SER A 157 -15.50 -9.58 -9.24
CA SER A 157 -16.14 -10.16 -8.05
C SER A 157 -17.53 -9.55 -7.81
N GLU A 158 -17.65 -8.23 -7.95
CA GLU A 158 -18.93 -7.52 -7.88
C GLU A 158 -19.90 -7.99 -8.96
N ALA A 159 -19.45 -8.10 -10.21
CA ALA A 159 -20.27 -8.60 -11.32
C ALA A 159 -20.72 -10.04 -11.09
N LYS A 160 -19.86 -10.90 -10.53
CA LYS A 160 -20.23 -12.28 -10.17
C LYS A 160 -21.32 -12.29 -9.10
N ARG A 161 -21.20 -11.48 -8.06
CA ARG A 161 -22.21 -11.33 -7.00
C ARG A 161 -23.55 -10.86 -7.58
N LEU A 162 -23.54 -9.80 -8.39
CA LEU A 162 -24.76 -9.26 -9.02
C LEU A 162 -25.45 -10.27 -9.95
N ARG A 163 -24.68 -11.10 -10.68
CA ARG A 163 -25.26 -12.18 -11.50
C ARG A 163 -25.94 -13.26 -10.66
N GLN A 164 -25.37 -13.58 -9.50
CA GLN A 164 -25.99 -14.53 -8.56
C GLN A 164 -27.30 -13.97 -7.99
N GLU A 165 -27.31 -12.69 -7.63
CA GLU A 165 -28.52 -11.98 -7.16
C GLU A 165 -29.61 -11.94 -8.23
N ALA A 166 -29.27 -11.57 -9.47
CA ALA A 166 -30.20 -11.59 -10.60
C ALA A 166 -30.78 -12.99 -10.86
N THR A 167 -29.93 -14.03 -10.83
CA THR A 167 -30.39 -15.42 -10.99
C THR A 167 -31.35 -15.84 -9.88
N SER A 168 -31.13 -15.37 -8.65
CA SER A 168 -32.03 -15.63 -7.53
C SER A 168 -33.38 -14.94 -7.72
N ALA A 169 -33.37 -13.67 -8.12
CA ALA A 169 -34.58 -12.91 -8.41
C ALA A 169 -35.39 -13.51 -9.57
N ASP A 170 -34.73 -13.98 -10.64
CA ASP A 170 -35.38 -14.65 -11.77
C ASP A 170 -36.08 -15.95 -11.34
N ARG A 171 -35.49 -16.70 -10.42
CA ARG A 171 -36.13 -17.92 -9.86
C ARG A 171 -37.36 -17.55 -9.06
N GLU A 172 -37.26 -16.55 -8.19
CA GLU A 172 -38.39 -16.08 -7.39
C GLU A 172 -39.53 -15.56 -8.28
N ALA A 173 -39.22 -14.81 -9.34
CA ALA A 173 -40.20 -14.35 -10.32
C ALA A 173 -40.91 -15.51 -11.03
N ARG A 174 -40.18 -16.57 -11.41
CA ARG A 174 -40.78 -17.77 -12.00
C ARG A 174 -41.67 -18.52 -11.02
N ASP A 175 -41.27 -18.62 -9.75
CA ASP A 175 -42.08 -19.25 -8.71
C ASP A 175 -43.38 -18.47 -8.47
N TRP A 176 -43.31 -17.13 -8.47
CA TRP A 176 -44.50 -16.28 -8.42
C TRP A 176 -45.39 -16.42 -9.65
N GLN A 177 -44.81 -16.46 -10.86
CA GLN A 177 -45.58 -16.65 -12.09
C GLN A 177 -46.32 -17.98 -12.06
N LYS A 178 -45.67 -19.07 -11.62
CA LYS A 178 -46.32 -20.38 -11.47
C LYS A 178 -47.52 -20.31 -10.53
N ARG A 179 -47.39 -19.63 -9.39
CA ARG A 179 -48.52 -19.44 -8.45
C ARG A 179 -49.66 -18.64 -9.05
N ILE A 180 -49.35 -17.63 -9.87
CA ILE A 180 -50.37 -16.86 -10.60
C ILE A 180 -51.09 -17.75 -11.61
N ASP A 181 -50.35 -18.55 -12.37
CA ASP A 181 -50.91 -19.46 -13.36
C ASP A 181 -51.83 -20.50 -12.70
N ASP A 182 -51.43 -21.07 -11.55
CA ASP A 182 -52.21 -22.04 -10.76
C ASP A 182 -53.54 -21.46 -10.21
N LEU A 183 -53.65 -20.13 -10.04
CA LEU A 183 -54.88 -19.47 -9.58
C LEU A 183 -55.89 -19.18 -10.71
N ASN A 184 -55.44 -19.24 -11.96
CA ASN A 184 -56.26 -18.97 -13.15
C ASN A 184 -56.81 -20.25 -13.81
N VAL A 185 -56.58 -21.41 -13.19
CA VAL A 185 -57.11 -22.74 -13.57
C VAL A 185 -58.25 -23.12 -12.63
#